data_AF-A0A956C3B5-F1
#
_entry.id   AF-A0A956C3B5-F1
#
_cell.length_a   1.000
_cell.length_b   1.000
_cell.length_c   1.000
_cell.angle_alpha   90.00
_cell.angle_beta   90.00
_cell.angle_gamma   90.00
#
_symmetry.space_group_name_H-M   'P 1'
#
loop_
_entity.id
_entity.type
_entity.pdbx_description
1 polymer ?
#
loop_
_entity_poly.entity_id
_entity_poly.type
_entity_poly.pdbx_seq_one_letter_code
_entity_poly.pdbx_strand_id
1 'polypeptide(L)'
;MRRSRVTALAIALLIALALSCGAISKEELACEQAVSRLSDCCPGLDTRRLPCVDSAGSGCSGKAEPTLSPRASSCILDSSCDALKAKGGCDVVVEQSYVPHAIKDERVIEQGVCK
;
A
#
# COMPACT_ATOMS: atom_id res chain seq x y z
N MET A 1 7.29 -19.57 43.28
CA MET A 1 6.69 -18.32 42.72
C MET A 1 7.64 -17.52 41.82
N ARG A 2 8.93 -17.33 42.15
CA ARG A 2 9.86 -16.52 41.34
C ARG A 2 10.19 -17.13 39.96
N ARG A 3 10.31 -18.47 39.88
CA ARG A 3 10.60 -19.20 38.62
C ARG A 3 9.46 -19.12 37.60
N SER A 4 8.21 -19.34 38.02
CA SER A 4 7.03 -19.26 37.13
C SER A 4 6.78 -17.86 36.54
N ARG A 5 7.16 -16.79 37.25
CA ARG A 5 7.06 -15.42 36.74
C ARG A 5 8.08 -15.13 35.63
N VAL A 6 9.29 -15.69 35.74
CA VAL A 6 10.34 -15.55 34.73
C VAL A 6 9.97 -16.30 33.46
N THR A 7 9.41 -17.51 33.56
CA THR A 7 8.95 -18.27 32.39
C THR A 7 7.80 -17.57 31.67
N ALA A 8 6.83 -17.01 32.41
CA ALA A 8 5.72 -16.28 31.83
C ALA A 8 6.18 -15.02 31.07
N LEU A 9 7.14 -14.27 31.63
CA LEU A 9 7.75 -13.11 30.97
C LEU A 9 8.51 -13.49 29.70
N ALA A 10 9.27 -14.59 29.72
CA ALA A 10 10.01 -15.06 28.55
C ALA A 10 9.07 -15.50 27.41
N ILE A 11 7.97 -16.18 27.74
CA ILE A 11 6.96 -16.61 26.77
C ILE A 11 6.24 -15.39 26.19
N ALA A 12 5.84 -14.43 27.02
CA ALA A 12 5.20 -13.20 26.56
C ALA A 12 6.10 -12.39 25.61
N LEU A 13 7.40 -12.31 25.91
CA LEU A 13 8.37 -11.64 25.05
C LEU A 13 8.55 -12.36 23.70
N LEU A 14 8.65 -13.69 23.70
CA LEU A 14 8.74 -14.49 22.48
C LEU A 14 7.48 -14.37 21.61
N ILE A 15 6.30 -14.33 22.23
CA ILE A 15 5.03 -14.08 21.53
C ILE A 15 5.01 -12.68 20.92
N ALA A 16 5.46 -11.65 21.65
CA ALA A 16 5.54 -10.29 21.15
C ALA A 16 6.52 -10.15 19.97
N LEU A 17 7.67 -10.84 20.02
CA LEU A 17 8.64 -10.92 18.92
C LEU A 17 8.11 -11.70 17.71
N ALA A 18 7.34 -12.77 17.93
CA ALA A 18 6.73 -13.54 16.84
C ALA A 18 5.57 -12.79 16.17
N LEU A 19 4.89 -11.89 16.90
CA LEU A 19 3.80 -11.06 16.41
C LEU A 19 4.25 -9.70 15.88
N SER A 20 5.55 -9.36 15.96
CA SER A 20 6.08 -8.20 15.26
C SER A 20 6.17 -8.52 13.76
N CYS A 21 5.01 -8.51 13.09
CA CYS A 21 4.96 -8.32 11.65
C CYS A 21 5.80 -7.08 11.35
N GLY A 22 6.71 -7.17 10.38
CA GLY A 22 7.79 -6.20 10.16
C GLY A 22 7.32 -4.75 10.13
N ALA A 23 8.22 -3.83 10.49
CA ALA A 23 7.94 -2.41 10.40
C ALA A 23 7.53 -2.02 8.97
N ILE A 24 6.45 -1.25 8.82
CA ILE A 24 6.02 -0.68 7.55
C ILE A 24 7.16 0.12 6.92
N SER A 25 7.45 -0.13 5.65
CA SER A 25 8.46 0.64 4.94
C SER A 25 7.96 2.07 4.66
N LYS A 26 8.87 3.02 4.39
CA LYS A 26 8.46 4.37 3.99
C LYS A 26 7.71 4.36 2.65
N GLU A 27 8.08 3.47 1.75
CA GLU A 27 7.47 3.32 0.43
C GLU A 27 6.06 2.73 0.54
N GLU A 28 5.88 1.71 1.37
CA GLU A 28 4.57 1.13 1.68
C GLU A 28 3.65 2.19 2.30
N LEU A 29 4.13 2.95 3.28
CA LEU A 29 3.36 4.03 3.88
C LEU A 29 2.96 5.12 2.86
N ALA A 30 3.88 5.50 1.96
CA ALA A 30 3.60 6.48 0.92
C ALA A 30 2.56 5.96 -0.09
N CYS A 31 2.64 4.68 -0.46
CA CYS A 31 1.63 4.04 -1.30
C CYS A 31 0.26 4.02 -0.62
N GLU A 32 0.18 3.62 0.65
CA GLU A 32 -1.10 3.57 1.40
C GLU A 32 -1.76 4.95 1.49
N GLN A 33 -0.96 5.99 1.77
CA GLN A 33 -1.46 7.37 1.78
C GLN A 33 -1.94 7.83 0.40
N ALA A 34 -1.22 7.47 -0.66
CA ALA A 34 -1.61 7.81 -2.03
C ALA A 34 -2.90 7.08 -2.45
N VAL A 35 -3.05 5.79 -2.14
CA VAL A 35 -4.28 5.04 -2.40
C VAL A 35 -5.47 5.63 -1.64
N SER A 36 -5.27 6.00 -0.37
CA SER A 36 -6.29 6.71 0.42
C SER A 36 -6.71 8.03 -0.23
N ARG A 37 -5.72 8.83 -0.71
CA ARG A 37 -5.98 10.07 -1.44
C ARG A 37 -6.78 9.84 -2.73
N LEU A 38 -6.44 8.82 -3.50
CA LEU A 38 -7.20 8.45 -4.70
C LEU A 38 -8.63 8.03 -4.36
N SER A 39 -8.83 7.30 -3.25
CA SER A 39 -10.16 6.91 -2.78
C SER A 39 -11.05 8.12 -2.49
N ASP A 40 -10.48 9.16 -1.87
CA ASP A 40 -11.19 10.40 -1.59
C ASP A 40 -11.49 11.20 -2.87
N CYS A 41 -10.56 11.18 -3.84
CA CYS A 41 -10.66 12.01 -5.04
C CYS A 41 -11.44 11.35 -6.19
N CYS A 42 -11.41 10.03 -6.33
CA CYS A 42 -11.83 9.29 -7.52
C CYS A 42 -12.96 8.28 -7.21
N PRO A 43 -14.23 8.68 -7.38
CA PRO A 43 -15.38 7.79 -7.17
C PRO A 43 -15.30 6.52 -8.03
N GLY A 44 -15.65 5.37 -7.46
CA GLY A 44 -15.66 4.08 -8.17
C GLY A 44 -14.35 3.31 -8.14
N LEU A 45 -13.33 3.83 -7.44
CA LEU A 45 -12.07 3.15 -7.20
C LEU A 45 -12.23 1.97 -6.22
N ASP A 46 -11.76 0.78 -6.59
CA ASP A 46 -11.63 -0.35 -5.66
C ASP A 46 -10.20 -0.39 -5.07
N THR A 47 -10.02 0.24 -3.90
CA THR A 47 -8.71 0.34 -3.22
C THR A 47 -8.13 -1.02 -2.83
N ARG A 48 -8.98 -2.03 -2.60
CA ARG A 48 -8.53 -3.40 -2.26
C ARG A 48 -7.74 -4.06 -3.38
N ARG A 49 -7.81 -3.52 -4.59
CA ARG A 49 -7.09 -4.00 -5.78
C ARG A 49 -5.86 -3.17 -6.10
N LEU A 50 -5.47 -2.25 -5.22
CA LEU A 50 -4.24 -1.47 -5.30
C LEU A 50 -3.32 -1.82 -4.10
N PRO A 51 -2.79 -3.05 -4.01
CA PRO A 51 -1.89 -3.42 -2.90
C PRO A 51 -0.64 -2.54 -2.88
N CYS A 52 -0.14 -2.27 -1.67
CA CYS A 52 1.06 -1.45 -1.41
C CYS A 52 2.22 -2.20 -0.75
N VAL A 53 2.02 -3.49 -0.45
CA VAL A 53 3.00 -4.33 0.25
C VAL A 53 4.12 -4.78 -0.68
N ASP A 54 5.37 -4.70 -0.21
CA ASP A 54 6.55 -5.19 -0.92
C ASP A 54 6.78 -6.69 -0.69
N SER A 55 7.21 -7.37 -1.76
CA SER A 55 7.66 -8.77 -1.76
C SER A 55 8.87 -9.06 -0.84
N ALA A 56 9.53 -8.01 -0.33
CA ALA A 56 10.66 -8.10 0.59
C ALA A 56 10.25 -8.20 2.07
N GLY A 57 8.98 -7.96 2.40
CA GLY A 57 8.45 -8.09 3.75
C GLY A 57 8.32 -9.55 4.16
N SER A 58 9.15 -10.00 5.11
CA SER A 58 9.08 -11.33 5.73
C SER A 58 7.85 -11.52 6.63
N GLY A 59 6.71 -10.89 6.33
CA GLY A 59 5.54 -10.86 7.20
C GLY A 59 4.26 -10.98 6.38
N CYS A 60 3.53 -12.09 6.58
CA CYS A 60 2.11 -12.38 6.31
C CYS A 60 1.46 -12.00 4.96
N SER A 61 2.09 -11.18 4.15
CA SER A 61 1.63 -10.63 2.89
C SER A 61 2.49 -11.28 1.82
N GLY A 62 1.87 -12.08 0.96
CA GLY A 62 2.57 -12.86 -0.06
C GLY A 62 3.36 -12.00 -1.05
N LYS A 63 3.92 -12.65 -2.07
CA LYS A 63 4.72 -12.02 -3.15
C LYS A 63 3.87 -11.13 -4.07
N ALA A 64 3.38 -10.02 -3.56
CA ALA A 64 2.79 -8.95 -4.36
C ALA A 64 3.83 -7.83 -4.52
N GLU A 65 3.78 -7.15 -5.66
CA GLU A 65 4.51 -5.90 -5.86
C GLU A 65 3.55 -4.74 -5.56
N PRO A 66 4.04 -3.61 -5.05
CA PRO A 66 3.19 -2.43 -4.87
C PRO A 66 2.63 -1.98 -6.21
N THR A 67 1.36 -1.58 -6.22
CA THR A 67 0.67 -1.13 -7.44
C THR A 67 1.08 0.29 -7.85
N LEU A 68 1.48 1.10 -6.87
CA LEU A 68 1.98 2.44 -7.11
C LEU A 68 3.49 2.44 -6.92
N SER A 69 4.21 2.90 -7.94
CA SER A 69 5.63 3.19 -7.80
C SER A 69 5.84 4.32 -6.77
N PRO A 70 7.01 4.42 -6.13
CA PRO A 70 7.31 5.54 -5.22
C PRO A 70 7.11 6.92 -5.86
N ARG A 71 7.39 7.02 -7.16
CA ARG A 71 7.17 8.24 -7.95
C ARG A 71 5.70 8.55 -8.15
N ALA A 72 4.88 7.55 -8.48
CA ALA A 72 3.44 7.71 -8.59
C ALA A 72 2.83 8.17 -7.26
N SER A 73 3.22 7.53 -6.15
CA SER A 73 2.76 7.90 -4.81
C SER A 73 3.06 9.37 -4.47
N SER A 74 4.29 9.84 -4.70
CA SER A 74 4.65 11.25 -4.45
C SER A 74 3.80 12.21 -5.29
N CYS A 75 3.71 11.95 -6.59
CA CYS A 75 2.92 12.79 -7.51
C CYS A 75 1.43 12.88 -7.11
N ILE A 76 0.84 11.76 -6.67
CA ILE A 76 -0.56 11.71 -6.23
C ILE A 76 -0.75 12.55 -4.96
N LEU A 77 0.17 12.42 -4.00
CA LEU A 77 0.13 13.17 -2.74
C LEU A 77 0.32 14.68 -2.97
N ASP A 78 1.13 15.06 -3.96
CA ASP A 78 1.36 16.46 -4.35
C ASP A 78 0.21 17.04 -5.21
N SER A 79 -0.72 16.22 -5.68
CA SER A 79 -1.83 16.64 -6.54
C SER A 79 -3.11 16.95 -5.77
N SER A 80 -3.84 17.98 -6.23
CA SER A 80 -5.21 18.22 -5.78
C SER A 80 -6.18 17.23 -6.44
N CYS A 81 -7.32 16.95 -5.80
CA CYS A 81 -8.35 16.10 -6.42
C CYS A 81 -8.83 16.66 -7.75
N ASP A 82 -8.93 17.98 -7.88
CA ASP A 82 -9.35 18.61 -9.14
C ASP A 82 -8.31 18.42 -10.24
N ALA A 83 -7.01 18.49 -9.91
CA ALA A 83 -5.95 18.19 -10.86
C ALA A 83 -5.97 16.72 -11.30
N LEU A 84 -6.19 15.78 -10.37
CA LEU A 84 -6.29 14.35 -10.67
C LEU A 84 -7.48 14.04 -11.58
N LYS A 85 -8.62 14.72 -11.37
CA LYS A 85 -9.82 14.57 -12.22
C LYS A 85 -9.63 15.24 -13.58
N ALA A 86 -9.15 16.48 -13.62
CA ALA A 86 -9.04 17.27 -14.85
C ALA A 86 -8.09 16.66 -15.88
N LYS A 87 -7.07 15.93 -15.42
CA LYS A 87 -6.12 15.20 -16.28
C LYS A 87 -6.62 13.82 -16.74
N GLY A 88 -7.82 13.40 -16.33
CA GLY A 88 -8.33 12.05 -16.55
C GLY A 88 -7.61 10.98 -15.73
N GLY A 89 -6.81 11.38 -14.73
CA GLY A 89 -6.07 10.46 -13.88
C GLY A 89 -7.01 9.52 -13.11
N CYS A 90 -8.12 10.04 -12.59
CA CYS A 90 -9.12 9.22 -11.90
C CYS A 90 -9.70 8.11 -12.79
N ASP A 91 -9.99 8.38 -14.06
CA ASP A 91 -10.53 7.36 -14.97
C ASP A 91 -9.52 6.21 -15.16
N VAL A 92 -8.23 6.55 -15.31
CA VAL A 92 -7.17 5.55 -15.42
C VAL A 92 -7.08 4.70 -14.16
N VAL A 93 -7.02 5.30 -12.96
CA VAL A 93 -6.87 4.51 -11.73
C VAL A 93 -8.10 3.65 -11.48
N VAL A 94 -9.31 4.17 -11.76
CA VAL A 94 -10.55 3.40 -11.63
C VAL A 94 -10.53 2.20 -12.57
N GLU A 95 -10.20 2.38 -13.84
CA GLU A 95 -10.08 1.29 -14.81
C GLU A 95 -9.03 0.26 -14.35
N GLN A 96 -7.84 0.72 -13.96
CA GLN A 96 -6.76 -0.13 -13.49
C GLN A 96 -7.09 -0.84 -12.18
N SER A 97 -7.99 -0.30 -11.35
CA SER A 97 -8.47 -1.00 -10.15
C SER A 97 -9.21 -2.28 -10.51
N TYR A 98 -9.81 -2.39 -11.69
CA TYR A 98 -10.49 -3.61 -12.14
C TYR A 98 -9.58 -4.64 -12.81
N VAL A 99 -8.36 -4.23 -13.22
CA VAL A 99 -7.35 -5.13 -13.80
C VAL A 99 -6.81 -6.06 -12.70
N PRO A 100 -6.75 -7.39 -12.94
CA PRO A 100 -6.14 -8.33 -12.02
C PRO A 100 -4.69 -7.95 -11.70
N HIS A 101 -4.33 -7.98 -10.42
CA HIS A 101 -3.02 -7.52 -9.96
C HIS A 101 -1.84 -8.21 -10.67
N ALA A 102 -1.96 -9.51 -10.95
CA ALA A 102 -0.91 -10.31 -11.62
C ALA A 102 -0.52 -9.83 -13.03
N ILE A 103 -1.32 -8.97 -13.67
CA ILE A 103 -1.05 -8.42 -15.01
C ILE A 103 -1.09 -6.90 -15.03
N LYS A 104 -1.13 -6.27 -13.86
CA LYS A 104 -1.20 -4.81 -13.73
C LYS A 104 0.17 -4.21 -14.00
N ASP A 105 0.22 -3.20 -14.87
CA ASP A 105 1.45 -2.45 -15.16
C ASP A 105 1.42 -1.14 -14.39
N GLU A 106 2.27 -1.02 -13.36
CA GLU A 106 2.41 0.18 -12.53
C GLU A 106 2.70 1.45 -13.36
N ARG A 107 3.37 1.31 -14.51
CA ARG A 107 3.73 2.44 -15.38
C ARG A 107 2.51 3.01 -16.07
N VAL A 108 1.47 2.21 -16.32
CA VAL A 108 0.22 2.70 -16.89
C VAL A 108 -0.48 3.63 -15.90
N ILE A 109 -0.48 3.27 -14.62
CA ILE A 109 -1.05 4.12 -13.56
C ILE A 109 -0.20 5.38 -13.40
N GLU A 110 1.12 5.24 -13.25
CA GLU A 110 2.00 6.39 -13.09
C GLU A 110 1.88 7.35 -14.26
N GLN A 111 2.00 6.85 -15.50
CA GLN A 111 1.84 7.68 -16.68
C GLN A 111 0.44 8.24 -16.77
N GLY A 112 -0.62 7.51 -16.43
CA GLY A 112 -1.99 8.01 -16.51
C GLY A 112 -2.30 9.15 -15.55
N VAL A 113 -1.78 9.05 -14.33
CA VAL A 113 -2.10 9.96 -13.22
C VAL A 113 -1.16 11.17 -13.19
N CYS A 114 0.09 11.00 -13.58
CA CYS A 114 1.17 11.97 -13.38
C CYS A 114 1.65 12.67 -14.65
N LYS A 115 0.78 12.79 -15.67
CA LYS A 115 1.05 13.57 -16.90
C LYS A 115 1.17 15.07 -16.63
#